data_AF-A0A812WZW5-F1
#
_entry.id   AF-A0A812WZW5-F1
#
_cell.length_a   1.000
_cell.length_b   1.000
_cell.length_c   1.000
_cell.angle_alpha   90.00
_cell.angle_beta   90.00
_cell.angle_gamma   90.00
#
_symmetry.space_group_name_H-M   'P 1'
#
loop_
_entity.id
_entity.type
_entity.pdbx_description
1 polymer ?
#
loop_
_entity_poly.entity_id
_entity_poly.type
_entity_poly.pdbx_seq_one_letter_code
_entity_poly.pdbx_strand_id
1 'polypeptide(L)'
;MGGTSSQPIDVRVTDRKSLTKELCLRRKDYESMQHRYCVEDLTNSQENSRSRMAHLLHRAAIRDPEICKGGENSQIFMEAGMLPLVISFLFGGALIRCFEVCPLWFVVYYKTLDQVFSKIDKGFKQYYGQSLHLEYARTDWSPVHVAEAGIRIDRILIARVTSHHVNHCTKVSYGYAYKSGQFAEDDNDVANKTEDRKDPFECSFKFDTYTRGRSRNFWIHKDICRFHGDETRVAATQNITPVCVNDRIEIAVNLFNAMGLVDVDKVGWRPLEIFPMQDRECPIEQELFDWYDLDSFQSQSVERLQIPDFFSPQLMHMSTEYAGIDVAVSRTRLRAEAQGVVPQADRILGSRFEVLPRSSPIILPLKRVGLQHDRFTKIQLRQGDCILLYISQGGKMT
;
A
#
# COMPACT_ATOMS: atom_id res chain seq x y z
N MET A 1 -21.85 -37.00 -32.96
CA MET A 1 -21.48 -37.06 -31.53
C MET A 1 -20.00 -36.73 -31.43
N GLY A 2 -19.48 -35.77 -30.67
CA GLY A 2 -20.06 -34.70 -29.87
C GLY A 2 -18.98 -33.60 -29.79
N GLY A 3 -19.39 -32.34 -29.88
CA GLY A 3 -18.48 -31.20 -29.76
C GLY A 3 -18.21 -30.90 -28.28
N THR A 4 -16.94 -30.68 -27.95
CA THR A 4 -16.52 -30.14 -26.65
C THR A 4 -16.14 -28.67 -26.82
N SER A 5 -17.07 -27.80 -26.44
CA SER A 5 -16.83 -26.37 -26.29
C SER A 5 -15.87 -26.13 -25.11
N SER A 6 -14.67 -25.63 -25.39
CA SER A 6 -13.82 -25.04 -24.36
C SER A 6 -14.40 -23.68 -23.95
N GLN A 7 -15.01 -23.63 -22.78
CA GLN A 7 -15.41 -22.36 -22.16
C GLN A 7 -14.16 -21.55 -21.79
N PRO A 8 -14.13 -20.24 -22.03
CA PRO A 8 -13.03 -19.38 -21.58
C PRO A 8 -13.05 -19.27 -20.05
N ILE A 9 -11.89 -19.44 -19.41
CA ILE A 9 -11.70 -19.20 -17.99
C ILE A 9 -11.84 -17.68 -17.76
N ASP A 10 -12.98 -17.26 -17.23
CA ASP A 10 -13.26 -15.89 -16.81
C ASP A 10 -12.42 -15.57 -15.56
N VAL A 11 -11.20 -15.06 -15.75
CA VAL A 11 -10.34 -14.57 -14.67
C VAL A 11 -10.84 -13.19 -14.25
N ARG A 12 -11.97 -13.14 -13.55
CA ARG A 12 -12.33 -11.94 -12.79
C ARG A 12 -11.39 -11.85 -11.61
N VAL A 13 -10.50 -10.87 -11.63
CA VAL A 13 -9.80 -10.42 -10.42
C VAL A 13 -10.81 -9.68 -9.55
N THR A 14 -11.70 -10.44 -8.92
CA THR A 14 -12.56 -9.99 -7.84
C THR A 14 -11.70 -9.90 -6.60
N ASP A 15 -11.50 -8.67 -6.12
CA ASP A 15 -11.00 -8.37 -4.80
C ASP A 15 -11.58 -9.36 -3.77
N ARG A 16 -10.72 -10.07 -3.04
CA ARG A 16 -11.15 -11.06 -2.03
C ARG A 16 -12.09 -10.43 -1.00
N LYS A 17 -11.95 -9.13 -0.67
CA LYS A 17 -12.89 -8.42 0.21
C LYS A 17 -14.27 -8.29 -0.43
N SER A 18 -14.32 -8.03 -1.74
CA SER A 18 -15.55 -7.98 -2.54
C SER A 18 -16.20 -9.35 -2.70
N LEU A 19 -15.40 -10.42 -2.91
CA LEU A 19 -15.89 -11.79 -3.01
C LEU A 19 -16.37 -12.33 -1.65
N THR A 20 -15.67 -12.05 -0.55
CA THR A 20 -16.12 -12.38 0.81
C THR A 20 -17.39 -11.60 1.15
N LYS A 21 -17.50 -10.32 0.77
CA LYS A 21 -18.73 -9.54 0.92
C LYS A 21 -19.88 -10.13 0.09
N GLU A 22 -19.64 -10.55 -1.15
CA GLU A 22 -20.65 -11.18 -2.02
C GLU A 22 -21.04 -12.59 -1.54
N LEU A 23 -20.10 -13.40 -1.05
CA LEU A 23 -20.33 -14.73 -0.50
C LEU A 23 -21.02 -14.69 0.87
N CYS A 24 -20.72 -13.70 1.72
CA CYS A 24 -21.48 -13.43 2.94
C CYS A 24 -22.92 -12.97 2.64
N LEU A 25 -23.15 -12.36 1.47
CA LEU A 25 -24.50 -11.97 1.00
C LEU A 25 -25.23 -13.09 0.23
N ARG A 26 -24.52 -14.15 -0.20
CA ARG A 26 -25.08 -15.28 -0.95
C ARG A 26 -24.94 -16.60 -0.18
N ARG A 27 -25.78 -16.83 0.84
CA ARG A 27 -26.34 -18.16 1.16
C ARG A 27 -27.43 -18.16 2.27
N LYS A 28 -28.53 -18.84 1.93
CA LYS A 28 -29.73 -19.30 2.67
C LYS A 28 -30.83 -18.27 3.01
N ASP A 29 -32.07 -18.76 2.99
CA ASP A 29 -33.32 -17.99 3.04
C ASP A 29 -33.33 -17.00 4.21
N TYR A 30 -33.43 -15.74 3.81
CA TYR A 30 -32.93 -14.55 4.49
C TYR A 30 -33.91 -14.01 5.55
N GLU A 31 -35.06 -14.64 5.78
CA GLU A 31 -36.13 -14.05 6.61
C GLU A 31 -36.02 -14.40 8.10
N SER A 32 -35.51 -15.58 8.46
CA SER A 32 -35.39 -16.00 9.88
C SER A 32 -34.14 -15.46 10.59
N MET A 33 -33.21 -14.86 9.84
CA MET A 33 -31.94 -14.30 10.34
C MET A 33 -31.87 -12.76 10.23
N GLN A 34 -32.99 -12.09 9.91
CA GLN A 34 -33.01 -10.63 9.78
C GLN A 34 -32.79 -9.95 11.14
N HIS A 35 -31.58 -9.43 11.32
CA HIS A 35 -31.24 -8.45 12.34
C HIS A 35 -32.05 -7.17 12.12
N ARG A 36 -32.67 -6.62 13.17
CA ARG A 36 -33.21 -5.26 13.14
C ARG A 36 -32.21 -4.31 13.79
N TYR A 37 -31.65 -3.40 13.00
CA TYR A 37 -30.84 -2.29 13.48
C TYR A 37 -31.78 -1.24 14.10
N CYS A 38 -31.96 -1.23 15.42
CA CYS A 38 -32.83 -0.28 16.10
C CYS A 38 -32.06 1.00 16.46
N VAL A 39 -31.84 1.89 15.48
CA VAL A 39 -31.29 3.24 15.74
C VAL A 39 -32.30 4.11 16.49
N GLU A 40 -33.59 3.78 16.39
CA GLU A 40 -34.73 4.54 16.91
C GLU A 40 -34.88 4.47 18.44
N ASP A 41 -34.32 3.45 19.09
CA ASP A 41 -34.36 3.30 20.56
C ASP A 41 -33.41 4.29 21.28
N LEU A 42 -32.48 4.93 20.55
CA LEU A 42 -31.52 5.90 21.09
C LEU A 42 -32.03 7.36 21.08
N THR A 43 -33.13 7.65 20.38
CA THR A 43 -33.61 9.02 20.15
C THR A 43 -34.85 9.41 20.95
N ASN A 44 -35.44 8.51 21.74
CA ASN A 44 -36.71 8.74 22.43
C ASN A 44 -36.62 9.22 23.89
N SER A 45 -35.46 9.66 24.38
CA SER A 45 -35.39 10.38 25.66
C SER A 45 -35.24 11.89 25.40
N GLN A 46 -36.33 12.63 25.64
CA GLN A 46 -36.29 14.09 25.75
C GLN A 46 -35.36 14.47 26.91
N GLU A 47 -34.21 15.10 26.62
CA GLU A 47 -33.66 16.30 27.31
C GLU A 47 -32.16 16.54 27.00
N ASN A 48 -31.88 17.79 26.58
CA ASN A 48 -30.62 18.54 26.46
C ASN A 48 -29.40 17.97 25.69
N SER A 49 -29.07 18.61 24.57
CA SER A 49 -28.63 17.98 23.32
C SER A 49 -27.20 18.26 22.84
N ARG A 50 -26.23 18.67 23.68
CA ARG A 50 -24.84 18.88 23.17
C ARG A 50 -23.71 18.20 23.95
N SER A 51 -23.85 17.98 25.26
CA SER A 51 -22.82 17.27 26.05
C SER A 51 -22.99 15.74 25.99
N ARG A 52 -24.22 15.26 25.83
CA ARG A 52 -24.55 13.83 25.88
C ARG A 52 -24.22 13.06 24.62
N MET A 53 -24.22 13.67 23.42
CA MET A 53 -23.89 12.94 22.17
C MET A 53 -22.44 12.47 22.16
N ALA A 54 -21.51 13.33 22.61
CA ALA A 54 -20.11 12.94 22.81
C ALA A 54 -19.97 11.87 23.89
N HIS A 55 -20.75 11.97 24.98
CA HIS A 55 -20.72 11.02 26.09
C HIS A 55 -21.43 9.68 25.78
N LEU A 56 -22.42 9.67 24.89
CA LEU A 56 -23.16 8.52 24.38
C LEU A 56 -22.37 7.82 23.28
N LEU A 57 -21.68 8.56 22.40
CA LEU A 57 -20.73 7.98 21.44
C LEU A 57 -19.52 7.37 22.18
N HIS A 58 -19.07 7.98 23.27
CA HIS A 58 -18.01 7.44 24.13
C HIS A 58 -18.49 6.26 24.99
N ARG A 59 -19.76 6.19 25.40
CA ARG A 59 -20.35 5.03 26.10
C ARG A 59 -20.66 3.88 25.14
N ALA A 60 -21.18 4.16 23.95
CA ALA A 60 -21.40 3.20 22.87
C ALA A 60 -20.10 2.57 22.35
N ALA A 61 -18.95 3.22 22.61
CA ALA A 61 -17.64 2.68 22.28
C ALA A 61 -17.16 1.57 23.24
N ILE A 62 -17.81 1.37 24.40
CA ILE A 62 -17.26 0.53 25.49
C ILE A 62 -18.28 -0.51 26.05
N ARG A 63 -19.60 -0.34 25.87
CA ARG A 63 -20.59 -1.40 26.13
C ARG A 63 -21.77 -1.24 25.17
N ASP A 64 -21.95 -2.17 24.23
CA ASP A 64 -22.96 -3.24 24.39
C ASP A 64 -23.35 -3.90 23.04
N PRO A 65 -23.62 -5.21 23.05
CA PRO A 65 -24.18 -5.99 21.94
C PRO A 65 -25.67 -5.75 21.70
N GLU A 66 -26.27 -4.70 22.25
CA GLU A 66 -27.68 -4.35 22.05
C GLU A 66 -27.99 -3.71 20.68
N ILE A 67 -26.98 -3.50 19.83
CA ILE A 67 -27.16 -2.95 18.47
C ILE A 67 -27.86 -3.95 17.54
N CYS A 68 -27.88 -5.24 17.90
CA CYS A 68 -28.60 -6.30 17.18
C CYS A 68 -29.56 -7.02 18.13
N LYS A 69 -30.87 -6.76 18.00
CA LYS A 69 -31.92 -7.58 18.66
C LYS A 69 -32.35 -8.71 17.70
N GLY A 70 -32.24 -9.96 18.15
CA GLY A 70 -32.71 -11.16 17.44
C GLY A 70 -31.62 -11.97 16.71
N GLY A 71 -31.74 -13.30 16.80
CA GLY A 71 -30.85 -14.32 16.21
C GLY A 71 -29.89 -14.94 17.24
N GLU A 72 -29.62 -16.25 17.15
CA GLU A 72 -28.78 -17.00 18.12
C GLU A 72 -27.34 -16.45 18.25
N ASN A 73 -26.88 -15.66 17.27
CA ASN A 73 -25.55 -15.01 17.24
C ASN A 73 -25.50 -13.63 17.95
N SER A 74 -26.58 -13.18 18.61
CA SER A 74 -26.63 -11.91 19.35
C SER A 74 -26.14 -12.01 20.80
N GLN A 75 -25.65 -13.18 21.23
CA GLN A 75 -25.03 -13.31 22.55
C GLN A 75 -23.65 -12.64 22.56
N ILE A 76 -23.30 -12.02 23.70
CA ILE A 76 -21.97 -11.44 23.93
C ILE A 76 -20.95 -12.57 23.82
N PHE A 77 -20.30 -12.69 22.67
CA PHE A 77 -19.32 -13.77 22.46
C PHE A 77 -18.08 -13.60 23.37
N MET A 78 -17.73 -12.36 23.73
CA MET A 78 -16.54 -12.06 24.51
C MET A 78 -16.63 -10.68 25.17
N GLU A 79 -16.13 -10.57 26.40
CA GLU A 79 -15.98 -9.27 27.06
C GLU A 79 -15.02 -8.35 26.29
N ALA A 80 -15.35 -7.06 26.17
CA ALA A 80 -14.56 -6.10 25.40
C ALA A 80 -13.10 -6.00 25.86
N GLY A 81 -12.84 -6.16 27.17
CA GLY A 81 -11.49 -6.15 27.74
C GLY A 81 -10.63 -7.38 27.37
N MET A 82 -11.27 -8.49 27.01
CA MET A 82 -10.57 -9.71 26.59
C MET A 82 -10.19 -9.70 25.12
N LEU A 83 -10.85 -8.88 24.29
CA LEU A 83 -10.61 -8.83 22.85
C LEU A 83 -9.16 -8.46 22.49
N PRO A 84 -8.49 -7.46 23.10
CA PRO A 84 -7.08 -7.16 22.81
C PRO A 84 -6.15 -8.34 23.14
N LEU A 85 -6.42 -9.04 24.24
CA LEU A 85 -5.64 -10.23 24.63
C LEU A 85 -5.80 -11.33 23.59
N VAL A 86 -7.04 -11.66 23.23
CA VAL A 86 -7.35 -12.71 22.25
C VAL A 86 -6.79 -12.36 20.87
N ILE A 87 -6.90 -11.11 20.42
CA ILE A 87 -6.30 -10.66 19.16
C ILE A 87 -4.80 -10.87 19.14
N SER A 88 -4.11 -10.65 20.27
CA SER A 88 -2.67 -10.83 20.33
C SER A 88 -2.22 -12.27 20.13
N PHE A 89 -3.06 -13.25 20.49
CA PHE A 89 -2.83 -14.68 20.24
C PHE A 89 -3.27 -15.14 18.85
N LEU A 90 -4.35 -14.55 18.32
CA LEU A 90 -4.90 -14.93 17.02
C LEU A 90 -4.24 -14.18 15.85
N PHE A 91 -3.35 -13.22 16.13
CA PHE A 91 -2.76 -12.35 15.11
C PHE A 91 -2.13 -13.14 13.95
N GLY A 92 -2.28 -12.64 12.73
CA GLY A 92 -1.89 -13.37 11.53
C GLY A 92 -3.06 -14.11 10.88
N GLY A 93 -2.84 -15.36 10.45
CA GLY A 93 -3.81 -16.12 9.66
C GLY A 93 -5.06 -16.55 10.45
N ALA A 94 -4.92 -16.83 11.75
CA ALA A 94 -6.04 -17.23 12.60
C ALA A 94 -7.06 -16.08 12.75
N LEU A 95 -6.61 -14.84 12.88
CA LEU A 95 -7.47 -13.66 12.95
C LEU A 95 -8.26 -13.45 11.66
N ILE A 96 -7.68 -13.77 10.50
CA ILE A 96 -8.41 -13.73 9.22
C ILE A 96 -9.59 -14.72 9.26
N ARG A 97 -9.41 -15.92 9.83
CA ARG A 97 -10.50 -16.90 9.98
C ARG A 97 -11.60 -16.40 10.91
N CYS A 98 -11.26 -15.66 11.95
CA CYS A 98 -12.25 -15.03 12.83
C CYS A 98 -13.14 -14.03 12.09
N PHE A 99 -12.59 -13.29 11.12
CA PHE A 99 -13.38 -12.39 10.27
C PHE A 99 -14.39 -13.11 9.37
N GLU A 100 -14.14 -14.38 9.04
CA GLU A 100 -15.00 -15.19 8.16
C GLU A 100 -16.19 -15.84 8.91
N VAL A 101 -16.19 -15.82 10.25
CA VAL A 101 -17.23 -16.48 11.06
C VAL A 101 -18.60 -15.83 10.85
N CYS A 102 -18.71 -14.52 11.10
CA CYS A 102 -19.93 -13.76 10.85
C CYS A 102 -19.65 -12.24 10.80
N PRO A 103 -20.57 -11.42 10.25
CA PRO A 103 -20.39 -9.97 10.19
C PRO A 103 -20.18 -9.30 11.54
N LEU A 104 -20.75 -9.83 12.62
CA LEU A 104 -20.56 -9.29 13.97
C LEU A 104 -19.11 -9.45 14.44
N TRP A 105 -18.52 -10.64 14.26
CA TRP A 105 -17.11 -10.90 14.56
C TRP A 105 -16.20 -9.98 13.75
N PHE A 106 -16.47 -9.83 12.45
CA PHE A 106 -15.75 -8.90 11.59
C PHE A 106 -15.70 -7.49 12.20
N VAL A 107 -16.87 -6.93 12.54
CA VAL A 107 -16.96 -5.56 13.10
C VAL A 107 -16.25 -5.45 14.45
N VAL A 108 -16.44 -6.43 15.35
CA VAL A 108 -15.87 -6.40 16.71
C VAL A 108 -14.34 -6.45 16.64
N TYR A 109 -13.77 -7.45 15.97
CA TYR A 109 -12.33 -7.58 15.86
C TYR A 109 -11.70 -6.40 15.11
N TYR A 110 -12.32 -5.93 14.03
CA TYR A 110 -11.80 -4.78 13.27
C TYR A 110 -11.76 -3.51 14.12
N LYS A 111 -12.82 -3.20 14.88
CA LYS A 111 -12.86 -2.05 15.80
C LYS A 111 -11.83 -2.18 16.92
N THR A 112 -11.65 -3.37 17.48
CA THR A 112 -10.63 -3.56 18.53
C THR A 112 -9.22 -3.37 17.97
N LEU A 113 -8.94 -3.80 16.74
CA LEU A 113 -7.65 -3.52 16.09
C LEU A 113 -7.41 -2.01 15.94
N ASP A 114 -8.42 -1.24 15.52
CA ASP A 114 -8.32 0.22 15.45
C ASP A 114 -8.00 0.84 16.81
N GLN A 115 -8.60 0.34 17.89
CA GLN A 115 -8.31 0.81 19.26
C GLN A 115 -6.87 0.49 19.67
N VAL A 116 -6.44 -0.76 19.48
CA VAL A 116 -5.08 -1.23 19.82
C VAL A 116 -4.02 -0.42 19.06
N PHE A 117 -4.22 -0.18 17.76
CA PHE A 117 -3.25 0.55 16.94
C PHE A 117 -3.40 2.07 16.96
N SER A 118 -4.39 2.60 17.69
CA SER A 118 -4.61 4.06 17.78
C SER A 118 -3.40 4.82 18.36
N LYS A 119 -2.54 4.17 19.14
CA LYS A 119 -1.28 4.73 19.66
C LYS A 119 -0.34 5.12 18.51
N ILE A 120 -0.25 4.29 17.47
CA ILE A 120 0.56 4.55 16.27
C ILE A 120 0.02 5.80 15.56
N ASP A 121 -1.29 5.86 15.34
CA ASP A 121 -1.96 6.97 14.65
C ASP A 121 -1.78 8.30 15.42
N LYS A 122 -1.93 8.28 16.75
CA LYS A 122 -1.74 9.45 17.61
C LYS A 122 -0.29 9.93 17.60
N GLY A 123 0.66 9.00 17.70
CA GLY A 123 2.09 9.32 17.59
C GLY A 123 2.44 9.97 16.25
N PHE A 124 1.86 9.48 15.15
CA PHE A 124 2.07 10.07 13.82
C PHE A 124 1.58 11.52 13.77
N LYS A 125 0.37 11.79 14.29
CA LYS A 125 -0.18 13.14 14.37
C LYS A 125 0.67 14.06 15.23
N GLN A 126 1.24 13.55 16.32
CA GLN A 126 2.11 14.32 17.20
C GLN A 126 3.41 14.73 16.51
N TYR A 127 4.07 13.80 15.81
CA TYR A 127 5.37 14.06 15.19
C TYR A 127 5.28 14.83 13.87
N TYR A 128 4.24 14.56 13.07
CA TYR A 128 4.17 15.07 11.70
C TYR A 128 2.92 15.89 11.40
N GLY A 129 2.02 16.11 12.36
CA GLY A 129 0.72 16.74 12.13
C GLY A 129 0.78 18.14 11.52
N GLN A 130 1.90 18.85 11.67
CA GLN A 130 2.16 20.10 10.95
C GLN A 130 2.31 19.82 9.45
N SER A 131 3.25 18.97 9.06
CA SER A 131 3.62 18.70 7.68
C SER A 131 2.69 17.75 6.93
N LEU A 132 2.03 16.84 7.66
CA LEU A 132 1.20 15.74 7.14
C LEU A 132 -0.09 15.63 7.95
N HIS A 133 -1.22 15.90 7.30
CA HIS A 133 -2.52 15.79 7.95
C HIS A 133 -3.08 14.37 7.79
N LEU A 134 -3.02 13.56 8.86
CA LEU A 134 -3.61 12.21 8.86
C LEU A 134 -5.13 12.29 8.67
N GLU A 135 -5.64 11.78 7.56
CA GLU A 135 -7.08 11.78 7.24
C GLU A 135 -7.77 10.53 7.79
N TYR A 136 -7.17 9.36 7.56
CA TYR A 136 -7.66 8.10 8.12
C TYR A 136 -6.54 7.05 8.17
N ALA A 137 -6.80 5.96 8.88
CA ALA A 137 -5.92 4.81 8.96
C ALA A 137 -6.73 3.52 8.81
N ARG A 138 -6.11 2.47 8.27
CA ARG A 138 -6.74 1.16 8.12
C ARG A 138 -5.71 0.05 8.33
N THR A 139 -6.14 -1.07 8.86
CA THR A 139 -5.31 -2.28 8.89
C THR A 139 -5.54 -3.08 7.61
N ASP A 140 -4.46 -3.50 6.96
CA ASP A 140 -4.52 -4.25 5.71
C ASP A 140 -3.68 -5.52 5.78
N TRP A 141 -4.19 -6.58 5.14
CA TRP A 141 -3.55 -7.88 5.04
C TRP A 141 -3.11 -8.07 3.59
N SER A 142 -1.81 -8.16 3.37
CA SER A 142 -1.22 -8.34 2.04
C SER A 142 -0.52 -9.69 1.97
N PRO A 143 -0.65 -10.44 0.86
CA PRO A 143 0.20 -11.60 0.63
C PRO A 143 1.67 -11.15 0.47
N VAL A 144 2.59 -11.97 0.95
CA VAL A 144 4.03 -11.79 0.72
C VAL A 144 4.44 -12.80 -0.34
N HIS A 145 4.95 -12.30 -1.47
CA HIS A 145 5.45 -13.12 -2.57
C HIS A 145 6.91 -13.50 -2.31
N VAL A 146 7.13 -14.46 -1.41
CA VAL A 146 8.42 -15.15 -1.22
C VAL A 146 8.24 -16.65 -1.54
N ALA A 147 9.34 -17.43 -1.50
CA ALA A 147 9.32 -18.86 -1.81
C ALA A 147 8.25 -19.64 -1.03
N GLU A 148 7.98 -19.21 0.21
CA GLU A 148 6.84 -19.68 1.01
C GLU A 148 5.76 -18.59 1.08
N ALA A 149 4.53 -18.92 0.67
CA ALA A 149 3.43 -17.95 0.70
C ALA A 149 3.14 -17.48 2.14
N GLY A 150 3.45 -16.22 2.43
CA GLY A 150 3.23 -15.59 3.73
C GLY A 150 2.16 -14.51 3.69
N ILE A 151 1.81 -14.00 4.87
CA ILE A 151 0.99 -12.79 5.01
C ILE A 151 1.79 -11.71 5.74
N ARG A 152 1.61 -10.47 5.32
CA ARG A 152 2.03 -9.26 6.03
C ARG A 152 0.79 -8.50 6.45
N ILE A 153 0.83 -7.95 7.65
CA ILE A 153 -0.22 -7.08 8.18
C ILE A 153 0.41 -5.73 8.46
N ASP A 154 -0.16 -4.68 7.86
CA ASP A 154 0.32 -3.31 8.02
C ASP A 154 -0.83 -2.41 8.53
N ARG A 155 -0.51 -1.47 9.42
CA ARG A 155 -1.34 -0.29 9.70
C ARG A 155 -1.01 0.75 8.63
N ILE A 156 -1.92 0.95 7.69
CA ILE A 156 -1.78 1.91 6.60
C ILE A 156 -2.32 3.26 7.06
N LEU A 157 -1.42 4.23 7.20
CA LEU A 157 -1.75 5.63 7.49
C LEU A 157 -1.91 6.40 6.19
N ILE A 158 -3.02 7.11 6.04
CA ILE A 158 -3.30 7.91 4.84
C ILE A 158 -3.32 9.37 5.23
N ALA A 159 -2.26 10.06 4.83
CA ALA A 159 -1.99 11.44 5.22
C ALA A 159 -1.98 12.35 4.01
N ARG A 160 -2.65 13.50 4.13
CA ARG A 160 -2.63 14.55 3.13
C ARG A 160 -1.39 15.43 3.30
N VAL A 161 -0.68 15.65 2.20
CA VAL A 161 0.54 16.47 2.16
C VAL A 161 0.20 17.95 2.25
N THR A 162 0.83 18.66 3.18
CA THR A 162 0.66 20.12 3.36
C THR A 162 1.71 20.91 2.57
N SER A 163 1.63 22.24 2.62
CA SER A 163 2.55 23.14 1.92
C SER A 163 3.85 23.44 2.67
N HIS A 164 4.09 22.88 3.86
CA HIS A 164 5.24 23.28 4.69
C HIS A 164 6.62 22.93 4.10
N HIS A 165 6.74 21.83 3.35
CA HIS A 165 8.03 21.34 2.84
C HIS A 165 8.05 21.24 1.32
N VAL A 166 7.38 22.18 0.64
CA VAL A 166 7.46 22.31 -0.81
C VAL A 166 8.92 22.48 -1.25
N ASN A 167 9.29 21.83 -2.35
CA ASN A 167 10.63 21.76 -2.93
C ASN A 167 11.68 21.09 -2.02
N HIS A 168 11.25 20.24 -1.08
CA HIS A 168 12.13 19.43 -0.26
C HIS A 168 11.77 17.94 -0.36
N CYS A 169 12.77 17.10 -0.12
CA CYS A 169 12.60 15.67 0.13
C CYS A 169 12.35 15.48 1.63
N THR A 170 11.25 14.83 1.98
CA THR A 170 10.87 14.55 3.36
C THR A 170 11.10 13.07 3.67
N LYS A 171 11.69 12.77 4.83
CA LYS A 171 11.81 11.41 5.37
C LYS A 171 10.99 11.27 6.65
N VAL A 172 10.14 10.26 6.68
CA VAL A 172 9.37 9.82 7.84
C VAL A 172 9.90 8.47 8.27
N SER A 173 10.13 8.26 9.57
CA SER A 173 10.59 6.97 10.08
C SER A 173 10.01 6.61 11.44
N TYR A 174 9.97 5.31 11.71
CA TYR A 174 9.57 4.76 13.00
C TYR A 174 10.51 3.61 13.39
N GLY A 175 10.83 3.54 14.67
CA GLY A 175 11.46 2.39 15.31
C GLY A 175 10.41 1.38 15.78
N TYR A 176 10.77 0.10 15.82
CA TYR A 176 9.90 -0.96 16.33
C TYR A 176 10.69 -2.20 16.80
N ALA A 177 10.00 -3.11 17.49
CA ALA A 177 10.54 -4.41 17.91
C ALA A 177 9.45 -5.49 17.86
N TYR A 178 9.83 -6.77 17.81
CA TYR A 178 8.90 -7.90 17.86
C TYR A 178 8.62 -8.35 19.30
N LYS A 179 7.45 -8.96 19.55
CA LYS A 179 7.05 -9.48 20.88
C LYS A 179 7.91 -10.65 21.33
N SER A 180 8.29 -11.52 20.41
CA SER A 180 9.28 -12.58 20.62
C SER A 180 10.66 -11.96 20.41
N GLY A 181 11.41 -11.72 21.49
CA GLY A 181 12.73 -11.10 21.49
C GLY A 181 13.85 -11.88 20.79
N GLN A 182 13.55 -12.69 19.77
CA GLN A 182 14.48 -13.62 19.12
C GLN A 182 15.66 -12.97 18.37
N PHE A 183 15.72 -11.64 18.29
CA PHE A 183 16.83 -10.92 17.66
C PHE A 183 17.40 -9.80 18.54
N ALA A 184 16.99 -9.74 19.81
CA ALA A 184 17.63 -8.87 20.78
C ALA A 184 18.59 -9.74 21.61
N GLU A 185 19.89 -9.50 21.43
CA GLU A 185 21.00 -9.95 22.27
C GLU A 185 21.65 -11.30 21.88
N ASP A 186 22.71 -11.20 21.09
CA ASP A 186 23.91 -12.04 21.21
C ASP A 186 25.20 -11.21 21.06
N ASP A 187 25.15 -9.90 21.37
CA ASP A 187 26.36 -9.10 21.59
C ASP A 187 26.64 -9.06 23.10
N ASN A 188 27.33 -10.11 23.56
CA ASN A 188 28.02 -10.13 24.85
C ASN A 188 29.23 -9.18 24.82
N ASP A 189 28.99 -7.87 24.69
CA ASP A 189 30.03 -6.87 24.89
C ASP A 189 29.57 -5.80 25.90
N VAL A 190 29.93 -6.09 27.15
CA VAL A 190 30.45 -5.15 28.16
C VAL A 190 29.68 -3.83 28.35
N ALA A 191 28.83 -3.84 29.37
CA ALA A 191 28.79 -2.85 30.46
C ALA A 191 29.34 -1.44 30.14
N ASN A 192 28.53 -0.61 29.48
CA ASN A 192 28.32 0.82 29.77
C ASN A 192 27.56 1.46 28.60
N LYS A 193 26.26 1.71 28.76
CA LYS A 193 25.50 2.79 28.09
C LYS A 193 24.08 2.85 28.64
N THR A 194 23.96 3.49 29.79
CA THR A 194 22.76 4.23 30.17
C THR A 194 22.68 5.45 29.25
N GLU A 195 22.04 5.29 28.08
CA GLU A 195 21.39 6.30 27.22
C GLU A 195 21.24 5.69 25.81
N ASP A 196 20.04 5.79 25.25
CA ASP A 196 19.60 5.23 23.96
C ASP A 196 19.59 3.70 23.82
N ARG A 197 18.55 3.06 24.37
CA ARG A 197 18.04 1.81 23.77
C ARG A 197 17.57 2.13 22.35
N LYS A 198 18.46 2.01 21.36
CA LYS A 198 18.10 2.04 19.93
C LYS A 198 17.03 0.98 19.70
N ASP A 199 15.93 1.36 19.09
CA ASP A 199 14.94 0.38 18.63
C ASP A 199 15.67 -0.60 17.69
N PRO A 200 15.48 -1.92 17.86
CA PRO A 200 16.27 -2.92 17.15
C PRO A 200 16.04 -2.88 15.63
N PHE A 201 14.89 -2.34 15.20
CA PHE A 201 14.56 -2.15 13.80
C PHE A 201 14.07 -0.73 13.54
N GLU A 202 14.47 -0.16 12.42
CA GLU A 202 13.95 1.11 11.89
C GLU A 202 13.35 0.90 10.51
N CYS A 203 12.23 1.57 10.26
CA CYS A 203 11.62 1.66 8.94
C CYS A 203 11.47 3.12 8.54
N SER A 204 11.80 3.45 7.29
CA SER A 204 11.69 4.83 6.80
C SER A 204 11.12 4.91 5.39
N PHE A 205 10.53 6.06 5.07
CA PHE A 205 9.91 6.40 3.79
C PHE A 205 10.40 7.76 3.36
N LYS A 206 10.61 7.95 2.05
CA LYS A 206 11.04 9.22 1.46
C LYS A 206 10.13 9.65 0.33
N PHE A 207 9.84 10.94 0.23
CA PHE A 207 9.05 11.53 -0.86
C PHE A 207 9.45 12.97 -1.14
N ASP A 208 9.30 13.38 -2.39
CA ASP A 208 9.60 14.73 -2.87
C ASP A 208 8.30 15.55 -2.94
N THR A 209 8.22 16.66 -2.22
CA THR A 209 7.01 17.50 -2.19
C THR A 209 7.07 18.66 -3.18
N TYR A 210 6.23 18.61 -4.20
CA TYR A 210 6.06 19.67 -5.20
C TYR A 210 4.87 20.58 -4.91
N THR A 211 4.84 21.74 -5.57
CA THR A 211 3.68 22.64 -5.56
C THR A 211 2.41 21.94 -6.05
N ARG A 212 1.26 22.40 -5.56
CA ARG A 212 -0.05 21.85 -5.93
C ARG A 212 -0.25 21.89 -7.45
N GLY A 213 -0.72 20.76 -8.01
CA GLY A 213 -1.09 20.68 -9.43
C GLY A 213 0.10 20.64 -10.41
N ARG A 214 1.34 20.58 -9.92
CA ARG A 214 2.51 20.35 -10.76
C ARG A 214 2.42 18.96 -11.41
N SER A 215 2.73 18.90 -12.70
CA SER A 215 2.95 17.64 -13.42
C SER A 215 4.19 16.94 -12.85
N ARG A 216 4.06 15.66 -12.60
CA ARG A 216 5.11 14.84 -12.00
C ARG A 216 5.83 14.05 -13.08
N ASN A 217 7.13 13.87 -12.89
CA ASN A 217 7.94 12.97 -13.68
C ASN A 217 8.48 11.90 -12.73
N PHE A 218 8.42 10.65 -13.15
CA PHE A 218 9.08 9.56 -12.44
C PHE A 218 9.42 8.44 -13.41
N TRP A 219 10.40 7.63 -13.03
CA TRP A 219 10.83 6.50 -13.84
C TRP A 219 10.23 5.17 -13.37
N ILE A 220 10.12 4.27 -14.34
CA ILE A 220 9.76 2.87 -14.16
C ILE A 220 10.76 2.06 -14.96
N HIS A 221 11.32 1.02 -14.36
CA HIS A 221 12.26 0.13 -15.03
C HIS A 221 11.76 -1.31 -14.98
N LYS A 222 11.64 -1.93 -16.15
CA LYS A 222 11.23 -3.31 -16.31
C LYS A 222 12.37 -4.10 -16.95
N ASP A 223 12.99 -4.95 -16.15
CA ASP A 223 13.96 -5.92 -16.66
C ASP A 223 13.24 -7.20 -17.13
N ILE A 224 13.48 -7.59 -18.38
CA ILE A 224 13.04 -8.83 -19.01
C ILE A 224 14.21 -9.64 -19.60
N CYS A 225 15.45 -9.34 -19.20
CA CYS A 225 16.64 -10.08 -19.59
C CYS A 225 16.56 -11.54 -19.10
N ARG A 226 17.14 -12.48 -19.86
CA ARG A 226 17.10 -13.90 -19.47
C ARG A 226 18.04 -14.27 -18.32
N PHE A 227 19.16 -13.55 -18.17
CA PHE A 227 20.18 -13.83 -17.15
C PHE A 227 20.01 -13.01 -15.86
N HIS A 228 19.42 -11.82 -15.96
CA HIS A 228 19.27 -10.86 -14.86
C HIS A 228 17.83 -10.41 -14.64
N GLY A 229 16.87 -10.95 -15.41
CA GLY A 229 15.48 -10.52 -15.37
C GLY A 229 14.86 -10.70 -14.01
N ASP A 230 14.07 -9.71 -13.61
CA ASP A 230 13.37 -9.72 -12.35
C ASP A 230 12.39 -10.91 -12.27
N GLU A 231 12.70 -11.87 -11.40
CA GLU A 231 11.89 -13.08 -11.16
C GLU A 231 10.47 -12.74 -10.71
N THR A 232 10.28 -11.60 -10.04
CA THR A 232 8.95 -11.14 -9.59
C THR A 232 8.04 -10.74 -10.75
N ARG A 233 8.63 -10.51 -11.94
CA ARG A 233 7.99 -9.98 -13.14
C ARG A 233 7.32 -8.61 -12.96
N VAL A 234 7.55 -7.93 -11.84
CA VAL A 234 7.01 -6.59 -11.58
C VAL A 234 8.06 -5.54 -11.94
N ALA A 235 7.65 -4.43 -12.52
CA ALA A 235 8.55 -3.33 -12.84
C ALA A 235 8.96 -2.57 -11.56
N ALA A 236 10.25 -2.27 -11.45
CA ALA A 236 10.76 -1.39 -10.41
C ALA A 236 10.29 0.05 -10.67
N THR A 237 9.87 0.73 -9.61
CA THR A 237 9.44 2.13 -9.67
C THR A 237 10.37 3.01 -8.85
N GLN A 238 10.46 4.28 -9.20
CA GLN A 238 11.24 5.27 -8.46
C GLN A 238 11.01 5.20 -6.94
N ASN A 239 12.09 5.04 -6.18
CA ASN A 239 12.04 4.83 -4.73
C ASN A 239 11.52 6.04 -3.95
N ILE A 240 11.87 7.25 -4.39
CA ILE A 240 11.41 8.50 -3.78
C ILE A 240 10.27 9.03 -4.63
N THR A 241 9.04 8.87 -4.15
CA THR A 241 7.86 9.21 -4.94
C THR A 241 7.67 10.73 -5.01
N PRO A 242 7.44 11.31 -6.21
CA PRO A 242 7.05 12.70 -6.33
C PRO A 242 5.59 12.87 -5.93
N VAL A 243 5.33 13.74 -4.97
CA VAL A 243 4.00 14.07 -4.46
C VAL A 243 3.76 15.57 -4.60
N CYS A 244 2.52 16.01 -4.75
CA CYS A 244 2.18 17.42 -4.69
C CYS A 244 1.45 17.75 -3.39
N VAL A 245 1.48 19.02 -3.00
CA VAL A 245 0.57 19.53 -1.95
C VAL A 245 -0.87 19.12 -2.28
N ASN A 246 -1.60 18.65 -1.27
CA ASN A 246 -2.96 18.09 -1.34
C ASN A 246 -3.07 16.66 -1.91
N ASP A 247 -1.98 16.02 -2.34
CA ASP A 247 -2.01 14.56 -2.54
C ASP A 247 -2.10 13.82 -1.20
N ARG A 248 -2.47 12.54 -1.26
CA ARG A 248 -2.43 11.62 -0.13
C ARG A 248 -1.27 10.67 -0.31
N ILE A 249 -0.53 10.44 0.77
CA ILE A 249 0.49 9.40 0.84
C ILE A 249 -0.01 8.26 1.74
N GLU A 250 0.30 7.02 1.36
CA GLU A 250 0.10 5.86 2.23
C GLU A 250 1.43 5.46 2.88
N ILE A 251 1.46 5.40 4.22
CA ILE A 251 2.60 4.96 5.01
C ILE A 251 2.22 3.65 5.69
N ALA A 252 2.95 2.58 5.41
CA ALA A 252 2.67 1.24 5.94
C ALA A 252 3.51 0.98 7.20
N VAL A 253 2.88 1.02 8.37
CA VAL A 253 3.53 0.61 9.63
C VAL A 253 3.35 -0.89 9.81
N ASN A 254 4.47 -1.61 9.82
CA ASN A 254 4.48 -3.07 9.97
C ASN A 254 3.88 -3.48 11.33
N LEU A 255 2.93 -4.40 11.31
CA LEU A 255 2.33 -5.00 12.51
C LEU A 255 2.67 -6.49 12.63
N PHE A 256 2.78 -7.19 11.50
CA PHE A 256 3.11 -8.61 11.47
C PHE A 256 3.70 -8.99 10.12
N ASN A 257 4.74 -9.81 10.13
CA ASN A 257 5.35 -10.41 8.96
C ASN A 257 5.98 -11.76 9.33
N ALA A 258 6.84 -12.31 8.46
CA ALA A 258 7.53 -13.59 8.70
C ALA A 258 8.39 -13.61 9.99
N MET A 259 8.84 -12.45 10.48
CA MET A 259 9.62 -12.34 11.73
C MET A 259 8.72 -12.35 12.98
N GLY A 260 7.40 -12.28 12.80
CA GLY A 260 6.41 -12.38 13.86
C GLY A 260 5.63 -11.08 14.11
N LEU A 261 5.03 -11.01 15.30
CA LEU A 261 4.17 -9.92 15.73
C LEU A 261 4.99 -8.76 16.30
N VAL A 262 4.77 -7.55 15.77
CA VAL A 262 5.35 -6.32 16.29
C VAL A 262 4.72 -5.98 17.64
N ASP A 263 5.58 -5.60 18.59
CA ASP A 263 5.16 -5.02 19.86
C ASP A 263 4.76 -3.56 19.63
N VAL A 264 3.45 -3.32 19.58
CA VAL A 264 2.84 -2.00 19.34
C VAL A 264 3.34 -0.96 20.34
N ASP A 265 3.65 -1.38 21.58
CA ASP A 265 4.09 -0.45 22.60
C ASP A 265 5.49 0.08 22.37
N LYS A 266 6.30 -0.64 21.59
CA LYS A 266 7.64 -0.28 21.15
C LYS A 266 7.67 0.41 19.79
N VAL A 267 6.52 0.67 19.15
CA VAL A 267 6.47 1.47 17.92
C VAL A 267 6.62 2.95 18.30
N GLY A 268 7.73 3.56 17.89
CA GLY A 268 8.05 4.96 18.16
C GLY A 268 8.37 5.74 16.89
N TRP A 269 7.71 6.87 16.67
CA TRP A 269 8.02 7.76 15.55
C TRP A 269 9.32 8.53 15.80
N ARG A 270 10.07 8.80 14.72
CA ARG A 270 11.29 9.61 14.76
C ARG A 270 11.01 11.05 14.29
N PRO A 271 11.84 12.03 14.69
CA PRO A 271 11.74 13.39 14.18
C PRO A 271 11.71 13.41 12.64
N LEU A 272 10.97 14.37 12.07
CA LEU A 272 10.91 14.55 10.63
C LEU A 272 12.27 15.01 10.10
N GLU A 273 12.81 14.33 9.10
CA GLU A 273 14.06 14.74 8.45
C GLU A 273 13.73 15.35 7.08
N ILE A 274 14.39 16.47 6.77
CA ILE A 274 14.15 17.27 5.56
C ILE A 274 15.47 17.44 4.83
N PHE A 275 15.45 17.15 3.53
CA PHE A 275 16.62 17.23 2.66
C PHE A 275 16.32 18.10 1.44
N PRO A 276 17.35 18.69 0.82
CA PRO A 276 17.22 19.25 -0.53
C PRO A 276 16.70 18.20 -1.51
N MET A 277 15.87 18.62 -2.47
CA MET A 277 15.54 17.76 -3.60
C MET A 277 16.79 17.51 -4.45
N GLN A 278 16.87 16.30 -5.00
CA GLN A 278 17.88 15.90 -5.96
C GLN A 278 17.18 15.34 -7.19
N ASP A 279 17.85 15.39 -8.32
CA ASP A 279 17.35 14.76 -9.53
C ASP A 279 17.22 13.25 -9.32
N ARG A 280 16.08 12.71 -9.75
CA ARG A 280 15.72 11.30 -9.56
C ARG A 280 15.93 10.58 -10.89
N GLU A 281 17.17 10.20 -11.14
CA GLU A 281 17.52 9.41 -12.31
C GLU A 281 17.30 7.92 -12.05
N CYS A 282 17.00 7.18 -13.12
CA CYS A 282 16.96 5.73 -13.03
C CYS A 282 18.39 5.21 -12.92
N PRO A 283 18.70 4.25 -12.02
CA PRO A 283 20.07 3.74 -11.87
C PRO A 283 20.72 3.28 -13.18
N ILE A 284 19.92 2.76 -14.13
CA ILE A 284 20.40 2.30 -15.43
C ILE A 284 21.01 3.41 -16.30
N GLU A 285 20.65 4.68 -16.06
CA GLU A 285 21.27 5.83 -16.74
C GLU A 285 22.73 6.02 -16.35
N GLN A 286 23.18 5.46 -15.21
CA GLN A 286 24.58 5.51 -14.79
C GLN A 286 25.43 4.42 -15.45
N GLU A 287 24.78 3.40 -16.01
CA GLU A 287 25.43 2.24 -16.66
C GLU A 287 25.50 2.38 -18.18
N LEU A 288 24.73 3.30 -18.77
CA LEU A 288 24.58 3.51 -20.20
C LEU A 288 25.04 4.91 -20.58
N PHE A 289 25.81 5.02 -21.67
CA PHE A 289 26.44 6.29 -22.06
C PHE A 289 25.85 6.90 -23.33
N ASP A 290 25.45 6.08 -24.31
CA ASP A 290 24.98 6.54 -25.61
C ASP A 290 23.55 6.06 -25.90
N TRP A 291 22.65 7.03 -26.13
CA TRP A 291 21.27 6.81 -26.51
C TRP A 291 21.08 7.12 -27.99
N TYR A 292 20.46 6.20 -28.72
CA TYR A 292 20.28 6.24 -30.18
C TYR A 292 18.79 6.21 -30.55
N ASP A 293 18.47 6.74 -31.73
CA ASP A 293 17.19 6.45 -32.37
C ASP A 293 17.10 4.98 -32.85
N LEU A 294 15.91 4.56 -33.28
CA LEU A 294 15.66 3.17 -33.65
C LEU A 294 16.53 2.70 -34.83
N ASP A 295 16.67 3.52 -35.86
CA ASP A 295 17.36 3.14 -37.10
C ASP A 295 18.87 3.00 -36.85
N SER A 296 19.44 3.96 -36.12
CA SER A 296 20.84 3.93 -35.68
C SER A 296 21.11 2.72 -34.79
N PHE A 297 20.23 2.44 -33.82
CA PHE A 297 20.38 1.28 -32.94
C PHE A 297 20.30 -0.05 -33.69
N GLN A 298 19.31 -0.22 -34.58
CA GLN A 298 19.12 -1.44 -35.36
C GLN A 298 20.23 -1.70 -36.39
N SER A 299 20.96 -0.65 -36.81
CA SER A 299 22.13 -0.82 -37.67
C SER A 299 23.33 -1.44 -36.93
N GLN A 300 23.35 -1.36 -35.60
CA GLN A 300 24.47 -1.77 -34.73
C GLN A 300 24.13 -2.98 -33.85
N SER A 301 22.84 -3.29 -33.67
CA SER A 301 22.37 -4.37 -32.80
C SER A 301 21.48 -5.38 -33.53
N VAL A 302 21.55 -6.64 -33.09
CA VAL A 302 20.68 -7.73 -33.54
C VAL A 302 19.38 -7.82 -32.72
N GLU A 303 19.29 -7.10 -31.60
CA GLU A 303 18.10 -7.07 -30.76
C GLU A 303 16.98 -6.25 -31.41
N ARG A 304 15.76 -6.80 -31.39
CA ARG A 304 14.58 -6.16 -31.98
C ARG A 304 13.66 -5.71 -30.85
N LEU A 305 13.80 -4.44 -30.48
CA LEU A 305 12.91 -3.79 -29.52
C LEU A 305 11.71 -3.20 -30.24
N GLN A 306 10.50 -3.52 -29.77
CA GLN A 306 9.26 -2.92 -30.28
C GLN A 306 8.96 -1.62 -29.53
N ILE A 307 8.42 -0.61 -30.23
CA ILE A 307 7.90 0.61 -29.61
C ILE A 307 6.53 0.29 -28.99
N PRO A 308 6.36 0.42 -27.67
CA PRO A 308 5.07 0.22 -27.03
C PRO A 308 4.09 1.36 -27.34
N ASP A 309 3.06 1.13 -28.16
CA ASP A 309 1.77 1.83 -28.00
C ASP A 309 0.81 1.04 -27.09
N PHE A 310 1.38 0.20 -26.21
CA PHE A 310 0.63 -0.79 -25.42
C PHE A 310 -0.31 -0.17 -24.38
N PHE A 311 -0.10 1.11 -24.05
CA PHE A 311 -0.77 1.81 -22.96
C PHE A 311 -1.75 2.91 -23.42
N SER A 312 -1.90 3.08 -24.74
CA SER A 312 -2.85 4.01 -25.34
C SER A 312 -4.30 3.55 -25.09
N PRO A 313 -5.26 4.50 -24.91
CA PRO A 313 -5.11 5.95 -25.03
C PRO A 313 -4.65 6.67 -23.75
N GLN A 314 -4.54 5.98 -22.60
CA GLN A 314 -4.27 6.63 -21.32
C GLN A 314 -2.85 7.20 -21.24
N LEU A 315 -1.86 6.43 -21.67
CA LEU A 315 -0.46 6.88 -21.74
C LEU A 315 -0.06 7.02 -23.20
N MET A 316 0.03 8.27 -23.65
CA MET A 316 0.48 8.62 -25.00
C MET A 316 2.00 8.50 -25.09
N HIS A 317 2.46 7.81 -26.12
CA HIS A 317 3.88 7.77 -26.49
C HIS A 317 4.36 9.14 -26.98
N MET A 318 5.50 9.60 -26.45
CA MET A 318 6.12 10.87 -26.84
C MET A 318 7.42 10.66 -27.64
N SER A 319 8.29 9.78 -27.15
CA SER A 319 9.57 9.45 -27.78
C SER A 319 10.12 8.14 -27.23
N THR A 320 10.96 7.45 -28.01
CA THR A 320 11.75 6.31 -27.55
C THR A 320 13.17 6.42 -28.06
N GLU A 321 14.12 6.14 -27.17
CA GLU A 321 15.56 6.03 -27.48
C GLU A 321 16.06 4.67 -27.00
N TYR A 322 17.21 4.24 -27.52
CA TYR A 322 17.76 2.92 -27.32
C TYR A 322 19.23 2.96 -26.94
N ALA A 323 19.68 2.05 -26.10
CA ALA A 323 21.07 1.93 -25.67
C ALA A 323 21.44 0.48 -25.38
N GLY A 324 22.74 0.21 -25.24
CA GLY A 324 23.28 -1.09 -24.85
C GLY A 324 23.57 -2.05 -26.01
N ILE A 325 24.53 -2.96 -25.82
CA ILE A 325 25.01 -3.91 -26.83
C ILE A 325 24.49 -5.32 -26.52
N ASP A 326 24.96 -5.92 -25.42
CA ASP A 326 24.55 -7.29 -25.01
C ASP A 326 23.16 -7.31 -24.37
N VAL A 327 22.83 -6.23 -23.66
CA VAL A 327 21.50 -5.95 -23.11
C VAL A 327 21.02 -4.66 -23.75
N ALA A 328 20.02 -4.79 -24.62
CA ALA A 328 19.37 -3.68 -25.26
C ALA A 328 18.36 -3.05 -24.29
N VAL A 329 18.42 -1.73 -24.14
CA VAL A 329 17.55 -0.96 -23.26
C VAL A 329 16.79 0.06 -24.08
N SER A 330 15.46 0.10 -23.93
CA SER A 330 14.65 1.18 -24.48
C SER A 330 14.26 2.16 -23.37
N ARG A 331 14.39 3.46 -23.64
CA ARG A 331 13.91 4.56 -22.81
C ARG A 331 12.75 5.22 -23.53
N THR A 332 11.54 4.98 -23.05
CA THR A 332 10.30 5.49 -23.63
C THR A 332 9.69 6.56 -22.73
N ARG A 333 9.48 7.75 -23.27
CA ARG A 333 8.76 8.82 -22.59
C ARG A 333 7.27 8.70 -22.89
N LEU A 334 6.48 8.56 -21.84
CA LEU A 334 5.03 8.46 -21.90
C LEU A 334 4.39 9.64 -21.17
N ARG A 335 3.27 10.15 -21.68
CA ARG A 335 2.48 11.22 -21.03
C ARG A 335 1.05 10.74 -20.76
N ALA A 336 0.57 10.97 -19.54
CA ALA A 336 -0.79 10.65 -19.17
C ALA A 336 -1.76 11.66 -19.80
N GLU A 337 -2.59 11.23 -20.75
CA GLU A 337 -3.47 12.12 -21.54
C GLU A 337 -4.95 11.78 -21.33
N ALA A 338 -5.36 10.53 -21.51
CA ALA A 338 -6.74 10.10 -21.28
C ALA A 338 -6.96 9.55 -19.87
N GLN A 339 -8.13 9.80 -19.30
CA GLN A 339 -8.52 9.26 -17.99
C GLN A 339 -8.86 7.77 -18.09
N GLY A 340 -8.77 7.07 -16.96
CA GLY A 340 -9.18 5.67 -16.82
C GLY A 340 -8.03 4.73 -16.49
N VAL A 341 -8.34 3.44 -16.48
CA VAL A 341 -7.36 2.37 -16.22
C VAL A 341 -6.47 2.22 -17.45
N VAL A 342 -5.15 2.15 -17.23
CA VAL A 342 -4.19 1.95 -18.33
C VAL A 342 -4.23 0.50 -18.79
N PRO A 343 -4.48 0.22 -20.08
CA PRO A 343 -4.57 -1.14 -20.60
C PRO A 343 -3.20 -1.83 -20.53
N GLN A 344 -3.21 -3.15 -20.32
CA GLN A 344 -2.03 -4.03 -20.32
C GLN A 344 -0.92 -3.70 -19.31
N ALA A 345 -1.05 -2.64 -18.50
CA ALA A 345 -0.03 -2.26 -17.52
C ALA A 345 0.20 -3.35 -16.47
N ASP A 346 -0.86 -4.06 -16.07
CA ASP A 346 -0.76 -5.22 -15.19
C ASP A 346 0.01 -6.38 -15.82
N ARG A 347 -0.24 -6.66 -17.10
CA ARG A 347 0.44 -7.72 -17.85
C ARG A 347 1.91 -7.40 -18.14
N ILE A 348 2.21 -6.15 -18.50
CA ILE A 348 3.54 -5.75 -18.99
C ILE A 348 4.44 -5.28 -17.84
N LEU A 349 3.89 -4.50 -16.91
CA LEU A 349 4.63 -3.90 -15.79
C LEU A 349 4.37 -4.61 -14.46
N GLY A 350 3.46 -5.58 -14.40
CA GLY A 350 3.09 -6.25 -13.15
C GLY A 350 2.36 -5.34 -12.15
N SER A 351 1.87 -4.17 -12.59
CA SER A 351 1.22 -3.18 -11.73
C SER A 351 0.04 -2.51 -12.44
N ARG A 352 -1.03 -2.23 -11.70
CA ARG A 352 -2.19 -1.51 -12.24
C ARG A 352 -1.94 -0.01 -12.22
N PHE A 353 -2.29 0.66 -13.32
CA PHE A 353 -2.19 2.11 -13.43
C PHE A 353 -3.57 2.71 -13.71
N GLU A 354 -3.79 3.91 -13.19
CA GLU A 354 -5.00 4.68 -13.43
C GLU A 354 -4.65 6.15 -13.60
N VAL A 355 -5.15 6.75 -14.67
CA VAL A 355 -5.04 8.18 -14.94
C VAL A 355 -6.31 8.88 -14.46
N LEU A 356 -6.13 9.85 -13.58
CA LEU A 356 -7.16 10.67 -12.99
C LEU A 356 -7.14 12.09 -13.59
N PRO A 357 -8.22 12.87 -13.46
CA PRO A 357 -8.24 14.27 -13.89
C PRO A 357 -7.08 15.08 -13.30
N ARG A 358 -6.59 16.07 -14.05
CA ARG A 358 -5.44 16.91 -13.66
C ARG A 358 -5.58 17.55 -12.27
N SER A 359 -6.81 17.94 -11.90
CA SER A 359 -7.10 18.63 -10.64
C SER A 359 -7.34 17.69 -9.45
N SER A 360 -7.47 16.39 -9.70
CA SER A 360 -7.81 15.42 -8.66
C SER A 360 -6.63 15.15 -7.74
N PRO A 361 -6.83 15.14 -6.40
CA PRO A 361 -5.84 14.56 -5.52
C PRO A 361 -5.72 13.06 -5.80
N ILE A 362 -4.52 12.55 -5.65
CA ILE A 362 -4.21 11.13 -5.86
C ILE A 362 -3.68 10.52 -4.57
N ILE A 363 -3.71 9.20 -4.50
CA ILE A 363 -3.19 8.42 -3.38
C ILE A 363 -1.91 7.71 -3.85
N LEU A 364 -0.82 7.95 -3.14
CA LEU A 364 0.51 7.47 -3.48
C LEU A 364 1.07 6.60 -2.35
N PRO A 365 1.16 5.29 -2.56
CA PRO A 365 1.77 4.40 -1.59
C PRO A 365 3.27 4.65 -1.56
N LEU A 366 3.81 5.03 -0.39
CA LEU A 366 5.23 5.21 -0.23
C LEU A 366 5.92 3.86 -0.05
N LYS A 367 7.10 3.72 -0.66
CA LYS A 367 7.95 2.54 -0.53
C LYS A 367 8.89 2.71 0.66
N ARG A 368 9.09 1.64 1.42
CA ARG A 368 10.15 1.60 2.44
C ARG A 368 11.52 1.77 1.77
N VAL A 369 12.35 2.63 2.35
CA VAL A 369 13.72 2.87 1.88
C VAL A 369 14.50 1.55 1.90
N GLY A 370 15.21 1.28 0.80
CA GLY A 370 16.01 0.06 0.62
C GLY A 370 15.28 -1.08 -0.09
N LEU A 371 13.95 -0.99 -0.28
CA LEU A 371 13.21 -1.99 -1.05
C LEU A 371 13.09 -1.59 -2.51
N GLN A 372 13.22 -2.56 -3.42
CA GLN A 372 12.87 -2.40 -4.83
C GLN A 372 11.36 -2.53 -5.05
N HIS A 373 10.73 -3.47 -4.34
CA HIS A 373 9.29 -3.72 -4.32
C HIS A 373 8.81 -3.77 -2.86
N ASP A 374 7.65 -3.17 -2.55
CA ASP A 374 7.11 -3.15 -1.18
C ASP A 374 5.64 -3.56 -1.13
N ARG A 375 4.75 -2.72 -1.67
CA ARG A 375 3.31 -2.98 -1.73
C ARG A 375 2.84 -2.92 -3.17
N PHE A 376 2.29 -4.03 -3.67
CA PHE A 376 1.67 -4.11 -4.99
C PHE A 376 0.30 -3.43 -4.95
N THR A 377 0.32 -2.13 -5.20
CA THR A 377 -0.84 -1.24 -5.14
C THR A 377 -1.00 -0.50 -6.46
N LYS A 378 -2.22 -0.03 -6.73
CA LYS A 378 -2.50 0.72 -7.95
C LYS A 378 -1.70 2.02 -7.96
N ILE A 379 -0.99 2.28 -9.06
CA ILE A 379 -0.26 3.53 -9.27
C ILE A 379 -1.21 4.54 -9.90
N GLN A 380 -1.37 5.70 -9.24
CA GLN A 380 -2.23 6.78 -9.71
C GLN A 380 -1.44 7.91 -10.35
N LEU A 381 -1.91 8.31 -11.53
CA LEU A 381 -1.40 9.40 -12.34
C LEU A 381 -2.44 10.50 -12.46
N ARG A 382 -1.99 11.72 -12.70
CA ARG A 382 -2.85 12.82 -13.17
C ARG A 382 -2.61 13.03 -14.65
N GLN A 383 -3.62 13.51 -15.36
CA GLN A 383 -3.43 14.03 -16.71
C GLN A 383 -2.31 15.08 -16.72
N GLY A 384 -1.35 14.91 -17.63
CA GLY A 384 -0.15 15.71 -17.78
C GLY A 384 1.07 15.20 -17.00
N ASP A 385 0.96 14.16 -16.17
CA ASP A 385 2.12 13.48 -15.60
C ASP A 385 2.90 12.73 -16.68
N CYS A 386 4.21 12.60 -16.52
CA CYS A 386 5.08 11.86 -17.43
C CYS A 386 5.73 10.67 -16.73
N ILE A 387 5.84 9.57 -17.48
CA ILE A 387 6.59 8.37 -17.09
C ILE A 387 7.79 8.25 -18.02
N LEU A 388 8.95 7.98 -17.43
CA LEU A 388 10.13 7.53 -18.17
C LEU A 388 10.24 6.01 -17.98
N LEU A 389 9.82 5.26 -18.99
CA LEU A 389 9.78 3.81 -18.96
C LEU A 389 11.06 3.24 -19.57
N TYR A 390 11.78 2.46 -18.78
CA TYR A 390 12.94 1.70 -19.20
C TYR A 390 12.55 0.23 -19.35
N ILE A 391 12.85 -0.38 -20.50
CA ILE A 391 12.72 -1.83 -20.70
C ILE A 391 14.08 -2.37 -21.10
N SER A 392 14.65 -3.24 -20.28
CA SER A 392 15.91 -3.95 -20.56
C SER A 392 15.61 -5.34 -21.08
N GLN A 393 16.18 -5.70 -22.24
CA GLN A 393 16.02 -6.98 -22.90
C GLN A 393 17.38 -7.47 -23.39
N GLY A 394 17.66 -8.77 -23.23
CA GLY A 394 18.90 -9.36 -23.73
C GLY A 394 19.10 -10.79 -23.26
N GLY A 395 20.17 -11.43 -23.75
CA GLY A 395 20.54 -12.79 -23.40
C GLY A 395 19.98 -13.89 -24.31
N LYS A 396 19.85 -13.61 -25.62
CA LYS A 396 19.48 -14.63 -26.61
C LYS A 396 20.63 -15.64 -26.74
N MET A 397 20.38 -16.92 -26.49
CA MET A 397 21.33 -17.97 -26.89
C MET A 397 21.35 -18.01 -28.42
N THR A 398 22.52 -17.73 -29.00
CA THR A 398 22.81 -18.01 -30.41
C THR A 398 22.74 -19.49 -30.70
#